data_AF-A0A2X1PQT2-F1
#
_entry.id   AF-A0A2X1PQT2-F1
#
_cell.length_a   1.000
_cell.length_b   1.000
_cell.length_c   1.000
_cell.angle_alpha   90.00
_cell.angle_beta   90.00
_cell.angle_gamma   90.00
#
_symmetry.space_group_name_H-M   'P 1'
#
loop_
_entity.id
_entity.type
_entity.pdbx_description
1 polymer ?
#
loop_
_entity_poly.entity_id
_entity_poly.type
_entity_poly.pdbx_seq_one_letter_code
_entity_poly.pdbx_strand_id
1 'polypeptide(L)'
;MVVKTTSYIFLTAMAPNALALSLMAPILGFETTWIKWFLAASVPGLLCLFLIPLICYWVSPPELKKVDNKAIAKKGLEELGPMSFREKALSVLFVIALFGWIFSNSLHINATIVAIIVMVLCIVLSIVTWDDILKSKGAWNTLVWYGGIIGMSGLLEKSGFFKWLAKHLKYHTSV
;
A
#
# COMPACT_ATOMS: atom_id res chain seq x y z
N MET A 1 -7.88 -8.57 -6.97
CA MET A 1 -8.86 -7.92 -6.07
C MET A 1 -8.61 -8.24 -4.59
N VAL A 2 -8.14 -9.46 -4.24
CA VAL A 2 -7.80 -9.87 -2.85
C VAL A 2 -6.84 -8.93 -2.12
N VAL A 3 -5.88 -8.34 -2.84
CA VAL A 3 -4.89 -7.41 -2.27
C VAL A 3 -5.55 -6.22 -1.56
N LYS A 4 -6.71 -5.74 -2.04
CA LYS A 4 -7.36 -4.58 -1.42
C LYS A 4 -7.92 -4.89 -0.02
N THR A 5 -8.45 -6.09 0.20
CA THR A 5 -9.10 -6.42 1.47
C THR A 5 -8.10 -6.59 2.60
N THR A 6 -6.99 -7.29 2.34
CA THR A 6 -5.89 -7.42 3.31
C THR A 6 -5.20 -6.09 3.58
N SER A 7 -5.20 -5.16 2.62
CA SER A 7 -4.60 -3.84 2.79
C SER A 7 -5.28 -2.98 3.86
N TYR A 8 -6.56 -3.19 4.17
CA TYR A 8 -7.22 -2.43 5.26
C TYR A 8 -6.85 -2.95 6.66
N ILE A 9 -6.51 -4.24 6.77
CA ILE A 9 -6.23 -4.92 8.05
C ILE A 9 -4.91 -4.42 8.66
N PHE A 10 -3.90 -4.16 7.82
CA PHE A 10 -2.57 -3.76 8.28
C PHE A 10 -2.32 -2.28 8.01
N LEU A 11 -1.95 -1.54 9.05
CA LEU A 11 -1.65 -0.10 8.95
C LEU A 11 -0.57 0.21 7.89
N THR A 12 0.40 -0.68 7.71
CA THR A 12 1.53 -0.51 6.79
C THR A 12 1.29 -1.09 5.38
N ALA A 13 0.13 -1.70 5.11
CA ALA A 13 -0.09 -2.36 3.82
C ALA A 13 -0.41 -1.40 2.67
N MET A 14 -0.80 -0.15 2.94
CA MET A 14 -0.94 0.88 1.90
C MET A 14 -0.74 2.30 2.44
N ALA A 15 -0.21 3.20 1.60
CA ALA A 15 0.04 4.60 1.96
C ALA A 15 -1.19 5.36 2.52
N PRO A 16 -2.42 5.18 2.01
CA PRO A 16 -3.59 5.85 2.57
C PRO A 16 -3.88 5.53 4.04
N ASN A 17 -3.50 4.35 4.55
CA ASN A 17 -3.74 4.01 5.96
C ASN A 17 -2.89 4.88 6.89
N ALA A 18 -1.59 5.02 6.59
CA ALA A 18 -0.69 5.89 7.33
C ALA A 18 -1.10 7.36 7.21
N LEU A 19 -1.54 7.79 6.02
CA LEU A 19 -2.07 9.13 5.80
C LEU A 19 -3.32 9.37 6.64
N ALA A 20 -4.30 8.46 6.61
CA ALA A 20 -5.52 8.58 7.40
C ALA A 20 -5.21 8.69 8.90
N LEU A 21 -4.28 7.88 9.42
CA LEU A 21 -3.86 7.97 10.82
C LEU A 21 -3.21 9.34 11.13
N SER A 22 -2.34 9.84 10.25
CA SER A 22 -1.70 11.16 10.42
C SER A 22 -2.68 12.34 10.40
N LEU A 23 -3.81 12.19 9.71
CA LEU A 23 -4.89 13.19 9.68
C LEU A 23 -5.85 13.05 10.87
N MET A 24 -6.15 11.82 11.30
CA MET A 24 -7.09 11.53 12.39
C MET A 24 -6.51 11.83 13.78
N ALA A 25 -5.25 11.47 14.03
CA ALA A 25 -4.61 11.61 15.33
C ALA A 25 -4.70 13.05 15.92
N PRO A 26 -4.38 14.13 15.18
CA PRO A 26 -4.49 15.49 15.71
C PRO A 26 -5.94 15.96 15.92
N ILE A 27 -6.91 15.36 15.23
CA ILE A 27 -8.33 15.75 15.30
C ILE A 27 -9.03 15.06 16.47
N LEU A 28 -8.82 13.75 16.60
CA LEU A 28 -9.55 12.90 17.53
C LEU A 28 -8.82 12.71 18.86
N GLY A 29 -7.57 13.20 18.97
CA GLY A 29 -6.79 13.18 20.20
C GLY A 29 -6.42 11.78 20.70
N PHE A 30 -6.47 10.76 19.85
CA PHE A 30 -6.02 9.42 20.19
C PHE A 30 -4.84 8.98 19.32
N GLU A 31 -3.86 8.37 19.97
CA GLU A 31 -2.77 7.67 19.30
C GLU A 31 -3.15 6.21 19.06
N THR A 32 -3.14 5.80 17.80
CA THR A 32 -3.34 4.40 17.41
C THR A 32 -1.98 3.76 17.21
N THR A 33 -1.73 2.66 17.92
CA THR A 33 -0.58 1.80 17.62
C THR A 33 -0.93 0.83 16.50
N TRP A 34 0.09 0.28 15.82
CA TRP A 34 -0.12 -0.72 14.78
C TRP A 34 -1.01 -1.89 15.26
N ILE A 35 -0.80 -2.37 16.49
CA ILE A 35 -1.61 -3.46 17.08
C ILE A 35 -3.07 -3.03 17.26
N LYS A 36 -3.32 -1.80 17.75
CA LYS A 36 -4.69 -1.30 17.91
C LYS A 36 -5.43 -1.22 16.58
N TRP A 37 -4.75 -0.73 15.54
CA TRP A 37 -5.30 -0.72 14.18
C TRP A 37 -5.64 -2.13 13.72
N PHE A 38 -4.68 -3.06 13.83
CA PHE A 38 -4.86 -4.45 13.41
C PHE A 38 -6.06 -5.09 14.12
N LEU A 39 -6.16 -4.95 15.44
CA LEU A 39 -7.27 -5.52 16.21
C LEU A 39 -8.62 -4.93 15.77
N ALA A 40 -8.71 -3.60 15.62
CA ALA A 40 -9.93 -2.93 15.20
C ALA A 40 -10.35 -3.30 13.77
N ALA A 41 -9.39 -3.41 12.84
CA ALA A 41 -9.64 -3.71 11.44
C ALA A 41 -9.76 -5.21 11.15
N SER A 42 -9.28 -6.09 12.03
CA SER A 42 -9.21 -7.54 11.79
C SER A 42 -10.58 -8.18 11.61
N VAL A 43 -11.54 -7.89 12.49
CA VAL A 43 -12.88 -8.49 12.45
C VAL A 43 -13.62 -8.14 11.15
N PRO A 44 -13.83 -6.85 10.80
CA PRO A 44 -14.48 -6.51 9.53
C PRO A 44 -13.62 -6.91 8.31
N GLY A 45 -12.30 -6.82 8.42
CA GLY A 45 -11.38 -7.14 7.33
C GLY A 45 -11.36 -8.64 6.98
N LEU A 46 -11.34 -9.53 7.97
CA LEU A 46 -11.40 -10.98 7.76
C LEU A 46 -12.76 -11.41 7.22
N LEU A 47 -13.84 -10.81 7.70
CA LEU A 47 -15.18 -11.05 7.17
C LEU A 47 -15.25 -10.66 5.67
N CYS A 48 -14.77 -9.48 5.31
CA CYS A 48 -14.66 -9.06 3.92
C CYS A 48 -13.71 -9.96 3.11
N LEU A 49 -12.61 -10.44 3.71
CA LEU A 49 -11.63 -11.30 3.03
C LEU A 49 -12.26 -12.62 2.60
N PHE A 50 -13.18 -13.15 3.41
CA PHE A 50 -13.93 -14.35 3.08
C PHE A 50 -15.08 -14.09 2.11
N LEU A 51 -15.87 -13.02 2.34
CA LEU A 51 -17.08 -12.76 1.57
C LEU A 51 -16.81 -12.21 0.16
N ILE A 52 -15.84 -11.30 0.00
CA ILE A 52 -15.59 -10.64 -1.30
C ILE A 52 -15.25 -11.64 -2.41
N PRO A 53 -14.35 -12.63 -2.22
CA PRO A 53 -14.08 -13.63 -3.25
C PRO A 53 -15.33 -14.43 -3.66
N LEU A 54 -16.20 -14.77 -2.70
CA LEU A 54 -17.45 -15.50 -2.97
C LEU A 54 -18.43 -14.66 -3.79
N ILE A 55 -18.61 -13.39 -3.40
CA ILE A 55 -19.46 -12.44 -4.13
C ILE A 55 -18.91 -12.23 -5.54
N CYS A 56 -17.59 -12.02 -5.69
CA CYS A 56 -16.95 -11.86 -7.00
C CYS A 56 -17.14 -13.09 -7.89
N TYR A 57 -17.03 -14.30 -7.32
CA TYR A 57 -17.24 -15.54 -8.07
C TYR A 57 -18.68 -15.64 -8.62
N TRP A 58 -19.66 -15.07 -7.92
CA TRP A 58 -21.05 -15.07 -8.35
C TRP A 58 -21.40 -13.94 -9.32
N VAL A 59 -20.92 -12.72 -9.05
CA VAL A 59 -21.21 -11.53 -9.87
C VAL A 59 -20.40 -11.49 -11.16
N SER A 60 -19.17 -11.96 -11.13
CA SER A 60 -18.25 -11.96 -12.27
C SER A 60 -17.52 -13.29 -12.34
N PRO A 61 -18.25 -14.38 -12.67
CA PRO A 61 -17.66 -15.72 -12.72
C PRO A 61 -16.49 -15.74 -13.71
N PRO A 62 -15.36 -16.38 -13.35
CA PRO A 62 -14.21 -16.46 -14.24
C PRO A 62 -14.57 -17.27 -15.49
N GLU A 63 -14.17 -16.75 -16.66
CA GLU A 63 -14.38 -17.40 -17.97
C GLU A 63 -13.66 -18.76 -18.04
N LEU A 64 -12.46 -18.84 -17.47
CA LEU A 64 -11.65 -20.05 -17.37
C LEU A 64 -11.61 -20.58 -15.93
N LYS A 65 -12.39 -21.64 -15.67
CA LYS A 65 -12.44 -22.30 -14.34
C LYS A 65 -11.44 -23.44 -14.17
N LYS A 66 -10.93 -23.98 -15.28
CA LYS A 66 -9.94 -25.05 -15.29
C LYS A 66 -8.85 -24.71 -16.29
N VAL A 67 -7.61 -24.82 -15.84
CA VAL A 67 -6.39 -24.63 -16.63
C VAL A 67 -5.39 -25.66 -16.12
N ASP A 68 -4.58 -26.21 -17.02
CA ASP A 68 -3.42 -27.02 -16.66
C ASP A 68 -2.31 -26.12 -16.10
N ASN A 69 -2.50 -25.71 -14.85
CA ASN A 69 -1.62 -24.79 -14.13
C ASN A 69 -0.20 -25.34 -14.00
N LYS A 70 -0.04 -26.65 -13.84
CA LYS A 70 1.27 -27.30 -13.71
C LYS A 70 2.03 -27.29 -15.03
N ALA A 71 1.38 -27.65 -16.14
CA ALA A 71 2.04 -27.62 -17.45
C ALA A 71 2.44 -26.20 -17.84
N ILE A 72 1.54 -25.22 -17.64
CA ILE A 72 1.82 -23.81 -17.96
C ILE A 72 2.95 -23.26 -17.08
N ALA A 73 2.92 -23.52 -15.78
CA ALA A 73 3.98 -23.06 -14.87
C ALA A 73 5.34 -23.67 -15.21
N LYS A 74 5.38 -24.98 -15.52
CA LYS A 74 6.61 -25.67 -15.91
C LYS A 74 7.17 -25.09 -17.22
N LYS A 75 6.32 -24.94 -18.23
CA LYS A 75 6.71 -24.36 -19.53
C LYS A 75 7.23 -22.92 -19.36
N GLY A 76 6.53 -22.09 -18.58
CA GLY A 76 6.97 -20.72 -18.31
C GLY A 76 8.32 -20.66 -17.57
N LEU A 77 8.57 -21.58 -16.63
CA LEU A 77 9.85 -21.67 -15.94
C LEU A 77 10.99 -22.11 -16.87
N GLU A 78 10.71 -23.06 -17.77
CA GLU A 78 11.66 -23.50 -18.80
C GLU A 78 12.00 -22.37 -19.79
N GLU A 79 11.00 -21.56 -20.17
CA GLU A 79 11.17 -20.38 -21.05
C GLU A 79 11.97 -19.24 -20.39
N LEU A 80 11.79 -19.02 -19.08
CA LEU A 80 12.55 -18.01 -18.32
C LEU A 80 14.02 -18.41 -18.14
N GLY A 81 14.29 -19.70 -17.94
CA GLY A 81 15.64 -20.21 -17.71
C GLY A 81 16.21 -19.87 -16.31
N PRO A 82 17.52 -20.05 -16.10
CA PRO A 82 18.15 -19.80 -14.80
C PRO A 82 18.18 -18.30 -14.48
N MET A 83 17.94 -17.94 -13.21
CA MET A 83 17.99 -16.55 -12.77
C MET A 83 19.33 -15.90 -13.07
N SER A 84 19.26 -14.75 -13.72
CA SER A 84 20.36 -13.86 -13.98
C SER A 84 20.93 -13.27 -12.68
N PHE A 85 22.15 -12.74 -12.76
CA PHE A 85 22.77 -12.03 -11.64
C PHE A 85 21.90 -10.86 -11.14
N ARG A 86 21.27 -10.12 -12.06
CA ARG A 86 20.42 -8.98 -11.73
C ARG A 86 19.17 -9.39 -10.94
N GLU A 87 18.53 -10.50 -11.29
CA GLU A 87 17.36 -11.02 -10.56
C GLU A 87 17.72 -11.51 -9.16
N LYS A 88 18.89 -12.15 -9.02
CA LYS A 88 19.42 -12.55 -7.70
C LYS A 88 19.74 -11.33 -6.83
N ALA A 89 20.41 -10.33 -7.40
CA ALA A 89 20.72 -9.08 -6.70
C ALA A 89 19.45 -8.33 -6.27
N LEU A 90 18.45 -8.25 -7.15
CA LEU A 90 17.14 -7.66 -6.83
C LEU A 90 16.46 -8.41 -5.68
N SER A 91 16.49 -9.74 -5.70
CA SER A 91 15.92 -10.57 -4.63
C SER A 91 16.60 -10.33 -3.28
N VAL A 92 17.92 -10.18 -3.26
CA VAL A 92 18.69 -9.84 -2.05
C VAL A 92 18.30 -8.45 -1.54
N LEU A 93 18.25 -7.44 -2.41
CA LEU A 93 17.83 -6.09 -2.04
C LEU A 93 16.40 -6.05 -1.50
N PHE A 94 15.49 -6.85 -2.08
CA PHE A 94 14.12 -6.99 -1.58
C PHE A 94 14.09 -7.54 -0.16
N VAL A 95 14.88 -8.58 0.14
CA VAL A 95 15.00 -9.13 1.50
C VAL A 95 15.59 -8.11 2.47
N ILE A 96 16.60 -7.34 2.05
CA ILE A 96 17.16 -6.24 2.84
C ILE A 96 16.10 -5.17 3.14
N ALA A 97 15.28 -4.80 2.15
CA ALA A 97 14.18 -3.86 2.33
C ALA A 97 13.17 -4.35 3.37
N LEU A 98 12.79 -5.64 3.31
CA LEU A 98 11.90 -6.26 4.29
C LEU A 98 12.47 -6.19 5.71
N PHE A 99 13.74 -6.53 5.90
CA PHE A 99 14.38 -6.39 7.21
C PHE A 99 14.42 -4.93 7.68
N GLY A 100 14.72 -3.99 6.78
CA GLY A 100 14.69 -2.57 7.08
C GLY A 100 13.31 -2.09 7.56
N TRP A 101 12.22 -2.58 6.95
CA TRP A 101 10.87 -2.26 7.39
C TRP A 101 10.47 -2.96 8.68
N ILE A 102 10.83 -4.24 8.87
CA ILE A 102 10.53 -4.99 10.10
C ILE A 102 11.20 -4.33 11.31
N PHE A 103 12.46 -3.93 11.16
CA PHE A 103 13.25 -3.31 12.23
C PHE A 103 13.19 -1.78 12.23
N SER A 104 12.37 -1.15 11.38
CA SER A 104 12.23 0.31 11.25
C SER A 104 11.98 0.99 12.60
N ASN A 105 11.12 0.42 13.44
CA ASN A 105 10.83 0.95 14.77
C ASN A 105 12.00 0.76 15.75
N SER A 106 12.68 -0.39 15.73
CA SER A 106 13.82 -0.68 16.63
C SER A 106 15.08 0.09 16.25
N LEU A 107 15.28 0.35 14.97
CA LEU A 107 16.41 1.10 14.42
C LEU A 107 16.15 2.62 14.37
N HIS A 108 14.93 3.06 14.69
CA HIS A 108 14.46 4.45 14.53
C HIS A 108 14.67 5.01 13.12
N ILE A 109 14.57 4.16 12.09
CA ILE A 109 14.71 4.55 10.69
C ILE A 109 13.31 4.65 10.06
N ASN A 110 13.00 5.76 9.41
CA ASN A 110 11.73 5.94 8.71
C ASN A 110 11.62 4.96 7.51
N ALA A 111 10.47 4.30 7.34
CA ALA A 111 10.21 3.37 6.25
C ALA A 111 10.46 3.94 4.84
N THR A 112 10.24 5.25 4.66
CA THR A 112 10.53 5.97 3.41
C THR A 112 12.04 6.00 3.12
N ILE A 113 12.88 6.14 4.14
CA ILE A 113 14.34 6.15 3.99
C ILE A 113 14.82 4.78 3.49
N VAL A 114 14.28 3.69 4.06
CA VAL A 114 14.58 2.32 3.61
C VAL A 114 14.26 2.16 2.11
N ALA A 115 13.09 2.63 1.67
CA ALA A 115 12.69 2.56 0.28
C ALA A 115 13.61 3.37 -0.65
N ILE A 116 14.01 4.58 -0.25
CA ILE A 116 14.92 5.43 -1.04
C ILE A 116 16.31 4.79 -1.14
N ILE A 117 16.85 4.26 -0.04
CA ILE A 117 18.16 3.58 -0.04
C ILE A 117 18.15 2.39 -0.99
N VAL A 118 17.12 1.54 -0.92
CA VAL A 118 16.98 0.37 -1.78
C VAL A 118 16.85 0.78 -3.25
N MET A 119 16.09 1.84 -3.55
CA MET A 119 15.99 2.39 -4.91
C MET A 119 17.35 2.87 -5.43
N VAL A 120 18.12 3.61 -4.62
CA VAL A 120 19.46 4.07 -5.00
C VAL A 120 20.39 2.89 -5.24
N LEU A 121 20.35 1.87 -4.38
CA LEU A 121 21.13 0.64 -4.57
C LEU A 121 20.76 -0.10 -5.86
N CYS A 122 19.47 -0.17 -6.21
CA CYS A 122 19.04 -0.73 -7.49
C CYS A 122 19.62 0.00 -8.70
N ILE A 123 19.75 1.33 -8.63
CA ILE A 123 20.35 2.15 -9.71
C ILE A 123 21.87 1.94 -9.76
N VAL A 124 22.56 2.04 -8.62
CA VAL A 124 24.02 1.89 -8.52
C VAL A 124 24.47 0.51 -8.98
N LEU A 125 23.72 -0.54 -8.63
CA LEU A 125 23.98 -1.92 -9.06
C LEU A 125 23.51 -2.20 -10.50
N SER A 126 23.05 -1.19 -11.24
CA SER A 126 22.52 -1.31 -12.61
C SER A 126 21.44 -2.39 -12.76
N ILE A 127 20.66 -2.60 -11.69
CA ILE A 127 19.51 -3.53 -11.69
C ILE A 127 18.34 -2.86 -12.42
N VAL A 128 18.14 -1.56 -12.15
CA VAL A 128 17.13 -0.71 -12.78
C VAL A 128 17.82 0.53 -13.33
N THR A 129 17.53 0.91 -14.57
CA THR A 129 18.10 2.13 -15.16
C THR A 129 17.31 3.37 -14.74
N TRP A 130 17.93 4.54 -14.82
CA TRP A 130 17.24 5.80 -14.58
C TRP A 130 16.05 6.00 -15.54
N ASP A 131 16.21 5.59 -16.80
CA ASP A 131 15.17 5.59 -17.81
C ASP A 131 13.95 4.73 -17.42
N ASP A 132 14.18 3.57 -16.81
CA ASP A 132 13.10 2.69 -16.35
C ASP A 132 12.24 3.36 -15.26
N ILE A 133 12.87 4.13 -14.37
CA ILE A 133 12.19 4.89 -13.31
C ILE A 133 11.38 6.03 -13.93
N LEU A 134 11.95 6.79 -14.87
CA LEU A 134 11.24 7.87 -15.55
C LEU A 134 10.03 7.37 -16.35
N LYS A 135 10.15 6.18 -16.97
CA LYS A 135 9.07 5.56 -17.74
C LYS A 135 7.99 4.92 -16.87
N SER A 136 8.18 4.81 -15.56
CA SER A 136 7.21 4.26 -14.60
C SER A 136 6.01 5.19 -14.39
N LYS A 137 5.13 5.28 -15.39
CA LYS A 137 3.94 6.16 -15.38
C LYS A 137 3.05 5.94 -14.16
N GLY A 138 2.95 4.70 -13.68
CA GLY A 138 2.14 4.36 -12.50
C GLY A 138 2.65 5.02 -11.22
N ALA A 139 3.98 5.05 -11.02
CA ALA A 139 4.59 5.69 -9.86
C ALA A 139 4.38 7.21 -9.89
N TRP A 140 4.63 7.85 -11.03
CA TRP A 140 4.43 9.29 -11.21
C TRP A 140 2.97 9.70 -11.07
N ASN A 141 2.04 8.94 -11.65
CA ASN A 141 0.61 9.20 -11.52
C ASN A 141 0.18 9.14 -10.05
N THR A 142 0.66 8.14 -9.31
CA THR A 142 0.37 7.98 -7.89
C THR A 142 0.91 9.14 -7.05
N LEU A 143 2.15 9.57 -7.32
CA LEU A 143 2.78 10.70 -6.65
C LEU A 143 2.00 12.01 -6.86
N VAL A 144 1.65 12.31 -8.12
CA VAL A 144 0.89 13.52 -8.48
C VAL A 144 -0.49 13.50 -7.85
N TRP A 145 -1.20 12.37 -7.91
CA TRP A 145 -2.53 12.23 -7.31
C TRP A 145 -2.52 12.42 -5.79
N TYR A 146 -1.62 11.75 -5.06
CA TYR A 146 -1.53 11.92 -3.62
C TYR A 146 -1.09 13.33 -3.24
N GLY A 147 -0.12 13.90 -3.96
CA GLY A 147 0.31 15.29 -3.76
C GLY A 147 -0.84 16.28 -3.92
N GLY A 148 -1.66 16.11 -4.96
CA GLY A 148 -2.84 16.94 -5.21
C GLY A 148 -3.90 16.83 -4.12
N ILE A 149 -4.27 15.60 -3.73
CA ILE A 149 -5.28 15.36 -2.68
C ILE A 149 -4.81 15.92 -1.33
N ILE A 150 -3.58 15.61 -0.92
CA ILE A 150 -3.03 16.06 0.37
C ILE A 150 -2.90 17.59 0.37
N GLY A 151 -2.44 18.18 -0.74
CA GLY A 151 -2.36 19.63 -0.90
C GLY A 151 -3.73 20.32 -0.78
N MET A 152 -4.75 19.78 -1.45
CA MET A 152 -6.12 20.30 -1.38
C MET A 152 -6.72 20.16 0.02
N SER A 153 -6.51 19.02 0.67
CA SER A 153 -6.92 18.81 2.07
C SER A 153 -6.27 19.84 2.99
N GLY A 154 -4.99 20.15 2.78
CA GLY A 154 -4.28 21.18 3.55
C GLY A 154 -4.82 22.59 3.32
N LEU A 155 -5.22 22.93 2.09
CA LEU A 155 -5.85 24.22 1.77
C LEU A 155 -7.22 24.36 2.42
N LEU A 156 -8.04 23.31 2.40
CA LEU A 156 -9.35 23.28 3.05
C LEU A 156 -9.26 23.41 4.58
N GLU A 157 -8.23 22.80 5.19
CA GLU A 157 -7.99 22.97 6.62
C GLU A 157 -7.60 24.43 6.94
N LYS A 158 -6.67 25.00 6.17
CA LYS A 158 -6.23 26.40 6.36
C LYS A 158 -7.34 27.41 6.13
N SER A 159 -8.28 27.14 5.22
CA SER A 159 -9.44 28.01 4.99
C SER A 159 -10.52 27.87 6.06
N GLY A 160 -10.38 26.93 7.00
CA GLY A 160 -11.35 26.66 8.05
C GLY A 160 -12.59 25.90 7.54
N PHE A 161 -12.54 25.31 6.34
CA PHE A 161 -13.67 24.60 5.75
C PHE A 161 -14.14 23.45 6.64
N PHE A 162 -13.24 22.61 7.16
CA PHE A 162 -13.61 21.49 8.04
C PHE A 162 -14.24 21.96 9.35
N LYS A 163 -13.82 23.11 9.90
CA LYS A 163 -14.46 23.73 11.08
C LYS A 163 -15.87 24.22 10.77
N TRP A 164 -16.05 24.87 9.63
CA TRP A 164 -17.37 25.29 9.15
C TRP A 164 -18.30 24.09 8.95
N LEU A 165 -17.82 23.04 8.28
CA LEU A 165 -18.57 21.83 8.00
C LEU A 165 -18.98 21.12 9.30
N ALA A 166 -18.06 20.99 10.26
CA ALA A 166 -18.36 20.39 11.56
C ALA A 166 -19.45 21.18 12.31
N LYS A 167 -19.40 22.52 12.29
CA LYS A 167 -20.44 23.36 12.89
C LYS A 167 -21.79 23.18 12.19
N HIS A 168 -21.79 23.12 10.86
CA HIS A 168 -23.00 22.92 10.07
C HIS A 168 -23.63 21.55 10.33
N LEU A 169 -22.83 20.48 10.33
CA LEU A 169 -23.30 19.13 10.65
C LEU A 169 -23.85 19.07 12.08
N LYS A 170 -23.14 19.62 13.07
CA LYS A 170 -23.59 19.65 14.47
C LYS A 170 -24.97 20.30 14.63
N TYR A 171 -25.27 21.34 13.85
CA TYR A 171 -26.57 22.00 13.86
C TYR A 171 -27.70 21.10 13.32
N HIS A 172 -27.39 20.18 12.40
CA HIS A 172 -28.36 19.28 11.78
C HIS A 172 -28.41 17.87 12.39
N THR A 173 -27.38 17.47 13.15
CA THR A 173 -27.29 16.15 13.79
C THR A 173 -27.48 16.18 15.30
N SER A 174 -27.76 17.34 15.91
CA SER A 174 -28.20 17.44 17.31
C SER A 174 -29.64 16.94 17.46
N VAL A 175 -29.78 15.61 17.50
CA VAL A 175 -30.78 14.89 18.31
C VAL A 175 -30.14 14.57 19.65
#